data_AF-A0A950D1D1-F1
#
_entry.id   AF-A0A950D1D1-F1
#
_cell.length_a   1.000
_cell.length_b   1.000
_cell.length_c   1.000
_cell.angle_alpha   90.00
_cell.angle_beta   90.00
_cell.angle_gamma   90.00
#
_symmetry.space_group_name_H-M   'P 1'
#
loop_
_entity.id
_entity.type
_entity.pdbx_description
1 polymer ?
#
loop_
_entity_poly.entity_id
_entity_poly.type
_entity_poly.pdbx_seq_one_letter_code
_entity_poly.pdbx_strand_id
1 'polypeptide(L)'
;MMLVVVAHSAMAYVRVWPPRLLWAIRDPSRAMAFDALFWASVSVAMLAFFLLSGFCAARIYETRGPDGFARDRGRRIVGPFLLGAATILPPSLVVWSLGWLATGPGSAAGSMDRRGPATRRSRGPRATRRLVRRDRSV
;
A
#
# COMPACT_ATOMS: atom_id res chain seq x y z
N MET A 1 -9.48 17.91 -0.65
CA MET A 1 -8.30 17.82 0.24
C MET A 1 -8.48 16.79 1.34
N MET A 2 -9.56 16.86 2.14
CA MET A 2 -9.77 15.90 3.24
C MET A 2 -9.83 14.43 2.78
N LEU A 3 -10.45 14.14 1.62
CA LEU A 3 -10.52 12.77 1.10
C LEU A 3 -9.15 12.13 0.85
N VAL A 4 -8.17 12.94 0.43
CA VAL A 4 -6.79 12.47 0.21
C VAL A 4 -6.11 12.15 1.55
N VAL A 5 -6.37 12.95 2.58
CA VAL A 5 -5.87 12.71 3.95
C VAL A 5 -6.47 11.41 4.49
N VAL A 6 -7.77 11.20 4.32
CA VAL A 6 -8.46 9.96 4.70
C VAL A 6 -7.85 8.74 4.01
N ALA A 7 -7.59 8.83 2.70
CA ALA A 7 -6.90 7.77 1.97
C ALA A 7 -5.50 7.49 2.55
N HIS A 8 -4.72 8.54 2.84
CA HIS A 8 -3.38 8.39 3.41
C HIS A 8 -3.37 7.78 4.80
N SER A 9 -4.31 8.18 5.67
CA SER A 9 -4.44 7.57 6.99
C SER A 9 -4.91 6.10 6.90
N ALA A 10 -5.80 5.78 5.95
CA ALA A 10 -6.31 4.43 5.78
C ALA A 10 -5.23 3.44 5.29
N MET A 11 -4.20 3.89 4.58
CA MET A 11 -3.12 3.03 4.04
C MET A 11 -2.40 2.18 5.10
N ALA A 12 -2.35 2.61 6.37
CA ALA A 12 -1.73 1.83 7.44
C ALA A 12 -2.58 0.63 7.90
N TYR A 13 -3.89 0.65 7.61
CA TYR A 13 -4.91 -0.29 8.13
C TYR A 13 -5.53 -1.19 7.06
N VAL A 14 -5.17 -1.01 5.78
CA VAL A 14 -5.69 -1.84 4.68
C VAL A 14 -5.29 -3.31 4.85
N ARG A 15 -6.22 -4.21 4.53
CA ARG A 15 -6.00 -5.67 4.61
C ARG A 15 -5.44 -6.21 3.31
N VAL A 16 -5.98 -5.77 2.17
CA VAL A 16 -5.53 -6.17 0.83
C VAL A 16 -4.61 -5.09 0.31
N TRP A 17 -3.32 -5.37 0.38
CA TRP A 17 -2.33 -4.38 -0.01
C TRP A 17 -2.21 -4.31 -1.54
N PRO A 18 -2.24 -3.12 -2.14
CA PRO A 18 -2.03 -2.98 -3.56
C PRO A 18 -0.63 -3.47 -3.94
N PRO A 19 -0.50 -4.22 -5.05
CA PRO A 19 0.80 -4.74 -5.46
C PRO A 19 1.76 -3.58 -5.73
N ARG A 20 2.99 -3.69 -5.18
CA ARG A 20 4.11 -2.73 -5.37
C ARG A 20 4.00 -1.38 -4.65
N LEU A 21 3.03 -1.16 -3.77
CA LEU A 21 2.94 0.11 -3.03
C LEU A 21 3.82 0.12 -1.78
N LEU A 22 5.10 0.51 -1.85
CA LEU A 22 5.96 0.54 -0.65
C LEU A 22 5.40 1.45 0.47
N TRP A 23 5.17 0.88 1.66
CA TRP A 23 4.67 1.60 2.84
C TRP A 23 5.37 1.12 4.11
N ALA A 24 5.78 2.07 4.94
CA ALA A 24 6.71 1.82 6.06
C ALA A 24 6.06 1.10 7.26
N ILE A 25 4.78 1.35 7.53
CA ILE A 25 4.12 0.92 8.78
C ILE A 25 2.86 0.12 8.46
N ARG A 26 2.73 -1.09 9.03
CA ARG A 26 1.50 -1.89 8.90
C ARG A 26 0.96 -2.22 10.28
N ASP A 27 -0.25 -1.78 10.57
CA ASP A 27 -0.92 -2.07 11.84
C ASP A 27 -1.43 -3.53 11.88
N PRO A 28 -1.45 -4.19 13.05
CA PRO A 28 -2.15 -5.46 13.25
C PRO A 28 -3.68 -5.38 13.08
N SER A 29 -4.30 -4.25 13.40
CA SER A 29 -5.75 -4.02 13.42
C SER A 29 -6.34 -3.74 12.04
N ARG A 30 -6.27 -4.72 11.13
CA ARG A 30 -6.72 -4.58 9.74
C ARG A 30 -8.19 -4.94 9.59
N ALA A 31 -8.95 -4.12 8.86
CA ALA A 31 -10.36 -4.35 8.58
C ALA A 31 -10.72 -4.03 7.12
N MET A 32 -11.67 -4.79 6.56
CA MET A 32 -12.13 -4.62 5.17
C MET A 32 -12.75 -3.24 4.91
N ALA A 33 -13.30 -2.60 5.96
CA ALA A 33 -13.82 -1.25 5.88
C ALA A 33 -12.74 -0.23 5.46
N PHE A 34 -11.50 -0.40 5.92
CA PHE A 34 -10.39 0.50 5.54
C PHE A 34 -9.97 0.32 4.09
N ASP A 35 -10.07 -0.90 3.53
CA ASP A 35 -9.86 -1.13 2.10
C ASP A 35 -10.89 -0.37 1.27
N ALA A 36 -12.18 -0.50 1.62
CA ALA A 36 -13.26 0.19 0.93
C ALA A 36 -13.10 1.72 1.02
N LEU A 37 -12.77 2.25 2.21
CA LEU A 37 -12.53 3.67 2.43
C LEU A 37 -11.35 4.18 1.60
N PHE A 38 -10.24 3.44 1.55
CA PHE A 38 -9.07 3.79 0.74
C PHE A 38 -9.43 3.87 -0.75
N TRP A 39 -10.02 2.81 -1.30
CA TRP A 39 -10.34 2.73 -2.73
C TRP A 39 -11.41 3.73 -3.16
N ALA A 40 -12.45 3.94 -2.37
CA ALA A 40 -13.45 4.96 -2.64
C ALA A 40 -12.84 6.36 -2.64
N SER A 41 -12.01 6.66 -1.63
CA SER A 41 -11.38 7.96 -1.48
C SER A 41 -10.43 8.29 -2.65
N VAL A 42 -9.56 7.34 -3.02
CA VAL A 42 -8.60 7.51 -4.11
C VAL A 42 -9.33 7.67 -5.45
N SER A 43 -10.32 6.82 -5.73
CA SER A 43 -11.04 6.83 -7.01
C SER A 43 -11.81 8.14 -7.22
N VAL A 44 -12.54 8.58 -6.20
CA VAL A 44 -13.32 9.84 -6.26
C VAL A 44 -12.39 11.05 -6.34
N ALA A 45 -11.33 11.09 -5.53
CA ALA A 45 -10.39 12.22 -5.52
C ALA A 45 -9.66 12.35 -6.87
N MET A 46 -9.17 11.25 -7.44
CA MET A 46 -8.50 11.26 -8.74
C MET A 46 -9.47 11.65 -9.85
N LEU A 47 -10.67 11.06 -9.90
CA LEU A 47 -11.65 11.35 -10.94
C LEU A 47 -12.07 12.83 -10.93
N ALA A 48 -12.43 13.36 -9.76
CA ALA A 48 -12.80 14.76 -9.62
C ALA A 48 -11.66 15.71 -10.03
N PHE A 49 -10.41 15.37 -9.64
CA PHE A 49 -9.23 16.15 -10.01
C PHE A 49 -8.99 16.16 -11.53
N PHE A 50 -9.05 15.00 -12.19
CA PHE A 50 -8.83 14.90 -13.63
C PHE A 50 -9.92 15.59 -14.44
N LEU A 51 -11.19 15.44 -14.04
CA LEU A 51 -12.31 16.11 -14.71
C LEU A 51 -12.17 17.63 -14.61
N LEU A 52 -11.96 18.16 -13.41
CA LEU A 52 -11.87 19.60 -13.20
C LEU A 52 -10.62 20.20 -13.85
N SER A 53 -9.47 19.55 -13.70
CA SER A 53 -8.22 20.01 -14.32
C SER A 53 -8.28 19.94 -15.84
N GLY A 54 -8.93 18.92 -16.42
CA GLY A 54 -9.17 18.80 -17.85
C GLY A 54 -10.08 19.90 -18.39
N PHE A 55 -11.18 20.18 -17.70
CA PHE A 55 -12.09 21.27 -18.07
C PHE A 55 -11.39 22.64 -18.07
N CYS A 56 -10.67 22.96 -16.99
CA CYS A 56 -9.90 24.22 -16.92
C CYS A 56 -8.78 24.27 -17.97
N ALA A 57 -8.14 23.13 -18.25
CA ALA A 57 -7.09 23.03 -19.26
C ALA A 57 -7.60 23.39 -20.66
N ALA A 58 -8.77 22.86 -21.04
CA ALA A 58 -9.39 23.16 -22.33
C ALA A 58 -9.66 24.66 -22.51
N ARG A 59 -10.18 25.32 -21.48
CA ARG A 59 -10.46 26.77 -21.50
C ARG A 59 -9.19 27.62 -21.59
N ILE A 60 -8.11 27.23 -20.92
CA ILE A 60 -6.81 27.92 -21.04
C ILE A 60 -6.21 27.71 -22.43
N TYR A 61 -6.36 26.51 -22.99
CA TYR A 61 -5.88 26.19 -24.33
C TYR A 61 -6.60 27.02 -25.40
N GLU A 62 -7.93 27.15 -25.31
CA GLU A 62 -8.73 27.99 -26.22
C GLU A 62 -8.35 29.48 -26.16
N THR A 63 -8.01 29.99 -24.97
CA THR A 63 -7.75 31.43 -24.77
C THR A 63 -6.31 31.85 -25.04
N ARG A 64 -5.33 30.96 -24.87
CA ARG A 64 -3.88 31.29 -24.96
C ARG A 64 -3.13 30.53 -26.04
N GLY A 65 -3.81 29.61 -26.73
CA GLY A 65 -3.18 28.73 -27.71
C GLY A 65 -2.19 27.73 -27.09
N PRO A 66 -1.55 26.90 -27.93
CA PRO A 66 -0.68 25.81 -27.47
C PRO A 66 0.59 26.30 -26.76
N ASP A 67 1.23 27.36 -27.26
CA ASP A 67 2.51 27.85 -26.71
C ASP A 67 2.33 28.53 -25.34
N GLY A 68 1.28 29.34 -25.21
CA GLY A 68 0.93 29.98 -23.94
C GLY A 68 0.55 28.96 -22.86
N PHE A 69 -0.12 27.88 -23.26
CA PHE A 69 -0.47 26.76 -22.38
C PHE A 69 0.75 25.97 -21.91
N ALA A 70 1.67 25.63 -22.82
CA ALA A 70 2.89 24.88 -22.48
C ALA A 70 3.81 25.67 -21.54
N ARG A 71 4.00 26.97 -21.79
CA ARG A 71 4.85 27.82 -20.95
C ARG A 71 4.31 28.02 -19.54
N ASP A 72 3.00 28.24 -19.39
CA ASP A 72 2.36 28.38 -18.07
C ASP A 72 2.46 27.08 -17.26
N ARG A 73 2.24 25.92 -17.90
CA ARG A 73 2.42 24.61 -17.27
C ARG A 73 3.86 24.33 -16.87
N GLY A 74 4.81 24.57 -17.77
CA GLY A 74 6.24 24.36 -17.50
C GLY A 74 6.69 25.16 -16.28
N ARG A 75 6.33 26.44 -16.20
CA ARG A 75 6.69 27.30 -15.07
C ARG A 75 6.06 26.85 -13.74
N ARG A 76 4.83 26.32 -13.77
CA ARG A 76 4.13 25.84 -12.57
C ARG A 76 4.57 24.45 -12.10
N ILE A 77 5.10 23.62 -12.99
CA ILE A 77 5.46 22.22 -12.68
C ILE A 77 6.96 22.10 -12.41
N VAL A 78 7.81 22.64 -13.30
CA VAL A 78 9.26 22.40 -13.27
C VAL A 78 9.91 23.01 -12.03
N GLY A 79 9.57 24.25 -11.68
CA GLY A 79 10.10 24.92 -10.49
C GLY A 79 9.89 24.13 -9.19
N PRO A 80 8.63 23.86 -8.79
CA PRO A 80 8.37 23.09 -7.58
C PRO A 80 8.83 21.63 -7.67
N PHE A 81 8.83 21.03 -8.87
CA PHE A 81 9.37 19.68 -9.07
C PHE A 81 10.87 19.62 -8.77
N LEU A 82 11.67 20.52 -9.34
CA LEU A 82 13.11 20.56 -9.10
C LEU A 82 13.42 20.87 -7.64
N LEU A 83 12.67 21.80 -7.03
CA LEU A 83 12.83 22.13 -5.62
C LEU A 83 12.50 20.91 -4.74
N GLY A 84 11.38 20.25 -4.97
CA GLY A 84 10.99 19.04 -4.23
C GLY A 84 11.96 17.88 -4.47
N ALA A 85 12.42 17.70 -5.70
CA ALA A 85 13.41 16.68 -6.06
C ALA A 85 14.76 16.93 -5.38
N ALA A 86 15.20 18.18 -5.24
CA ALA A 86 16.45 18.49 -4.55
C ALA A 86 16.34 18.42 -3.02
N THR A 87 15.17 18.75 -2.46
CA THR A 87 14.99 18.91 -1.01
C THR A 87 14.37 17.69 -0.31
N ILE A 88 13.39 17.04 -0.92
CA ILE A 88 12.62 15.94 -0.30
C ILE A 88 13.22 14.59 -0.68
N LEU A 89 13.66 14.45 -1.95
CA LEU A 89 14.11 13.17 -2.47
C LEU A 89 15.37 12.64 -1.75
N PRO A 90 16.47 13.41 -1.57
CA PRO A 90 17.67 12.87 -0.93
C PRO A 90 17.44 12.41 0.51
N PRO A 91 16.80 13.21 1.40
CA PRO A 91 16.50 12.74 2.75
C PRO A 91 15.58 11.52 2.77
N SER A 92 14.56 11.47 1.90
CA SER A 92 13.68 10.30 1.84
C SER A 92 14.45 9.03 1.48
N LEU A 93 15.34 9.08 0.48
CA LEU A 93 16.16 7.93 0.10
C LEU A 93 17.03 7.45 1.26
N VAL A 94 17.69 8.37 1.96
CA VAL A 94 18.53 8.03 3.12
C VAL A 94 17.70 7.35 4.21
N VAL A 95 16.54 7.92 4.57
CA VAL A 95 15.66 7.34 5.60
C VAL A 95 15.18 5.94 5.22
N TRP A 96 14.77 5.74 3.96
CA TRP A 96 14.33 4.43 3.48
C TRP A 96 15.47 3.41 3.46
N SER A 97 16.66 3.81 3.00
CA SER A 97 17.86 2.94 3.01
C SER A 97 18.25 2.54 4.43
N LEU A 98 18.27 3.49 5.37
CA LEU A 98 18.55 3.21 6.78
C LEU A 98 17.48 2.29 7.41
N GLY A 99 16.20 2.50 7.09
CA GLY A 99 15.11 1.65 7.55
C GLY A 99 15.26 0.20 7.09
N TRP A 100 15.67 -0.03 5.84
CA TRP A 100 15.95 -1.38 5.33
C TRP A 100 17.17 -2.02 5.98
N LEU A 101 18.23 -1.25 6.23
CA LEU A 101 19.42 -1.75 6.92
C LEU A 101 19.11 -2.13 8.38
N ALA A 102 18.33 -1.32 9.09
CA ALA A 102 17.94 -1.58 10.48
C ALA A 102 16.97 -2.77 10.63
N THR A 103 16.10 -3.01 9.65
CA THR A 103 15.09 -4.09 9.69
C THR A 103 15.61 -5.42 9.12
N GLY A 104 16.79 -5.42 8.50
CA GLY A 104 17.46 -6.59 7.92
C GLY A 104 16.88 -7.06 6.56
N PRO A 105 17.69 -7.57 5.62
CA PRO A 105 17.23 -8.06 4.31
C PRO A 105 16.18 -9.17 4.34
N GLY A 106 16.04 -9.89 5.47
CA GLY A 106 15.09 -10.99 5.65
C GLY A 106 13.63 -10.58 5.82
N SER A 107 13.36 -9.31 6.14
CA SER A 107 12.01 -8.82 6.43
C SER A 107 11.17 -8.56 5.17
N ALA A 108 11.82 -8.33 4.02
CA ALA A 108 11.14 -8.23 2.73
C ALA A 108 10.85 -9.61 2.12
N ALA A 109 11.77 -10.57 2.26
CA ALA A 109 11.64 -11.93 1.73
C ALA A 109 10.55 -12.75 2.45
N GLY A 110 10.32 -12.52 3.75
CA GLY A 110 9.24 -13.16 4.51
C GLY A 110 7.82 -12.71 4.12
N SER A 111 7.69 -11.64 3.33
CA SER A 111 6.39 -11.16 2.82
C SER A 111 6.05 -11.64 1.41
N MET A 112 7.03 -12.20 0.68
CA MET A 112 6.92 -12.64 -0.71
C MET A 112 6.84 -14.17 -0.86
N ASP A 113 7.11 -14.96 0.19
CA ASP A 113 6.82 -16.41 0.24
C ASP A 113 5.78 -16.73 1.32
N ARG A 114 4.51 -16.45 1.01
CA ARG A 114 3.41 -17.25 1.55
C ARG A 114 2.77 -18.00 0.39
N ARG A 115 3.47 -19.06 -0.05
CA ARG A 115 2.81 -20.22 -0.67
C ARG A 115 1.53 -20.54 0.10
N GLY A 116 0.47 -20.79 -0.66
CA GLY A 116 -0.88 -21.04 -0.18
C GLY A 116 -0.96 -22.12 0.90
N PRO A 117 -2.12 -22.24 1.57
CA PRO A 117 -2.27 -23.17 2.68
C PRO A 117 -2.03 -24.59 2.17
N ALA A 118 -0.84 -25.12 2.46
CA ALA A 118 -0.59 -26.55 2.46
C ALA A 118 -1.50 -27.11 3.56
N THR A 119 -2.63 -27.63 3.10
CA THR A 119 -3.55 -28.55 3.74
C THR A 119 -2.84 -29.36 4.83
N ARG A 120 -2.90 -28.87 6.08
CA ARG A 120 -2.49 -29.64 7.25
C ARG A 120 -3.56 -30.70 7.47
N ARG A 121 -3.32 -31.82 6.78
CA ARG A 121 -3.94 -33.13 6.89
C ARG A 121 -4.47 -33.36 8.31
N SER A 122 -5.78 -33.60 8.38
CA SER A 122 -6.50 -34.11 9.52
C SER A 122 -5.75 -35.29 10.17
N ARG A 123 -5.19 -35.06 11.36
CA ARG A 123 -4.82 -36.14 12.28
C ARG A 123 -6.00 -36.30 13.24
N GLY A 124 -6.89 -37.22 12.90
CA GLY A 124 -8.04 -37.58 13.73
C GLY A 124 -7.62 -38.17 15.08
N PRO A 125 -8.50 -38.14 16.09
CA PRO A 125 -8.21 -38.70 17.40
C PRO A 125 -8.32 -40.23 17.35
N ARG A 126 -7.19 -40.94 17.27
CA ARG A 126 -7.15 -42.38 17.56
C ARG A 126 -6.88 -42.58 19.06
N ALA A 127 -7.95 -42.48 19.84
CA ALA A 127 -8.01 -43.07 21.18
C ALA A 127 -8.06 -44.60 21.02
N THR A 128 -6.88 -45.22 20.85
CA THR A 128 -6.76 -46.68 20.79
C THR A 128 -6.77 -47.25 22.20
N ARG A 129 -7.98 -47.63 22.63
CA ARG A 129 -8.30 -48.93 23.23
C ARG A 129 -7.34 -49.43 24.32
N ARG A 130 -7.59 -48.96 25.53
CA ARG A 130 -7.31 -49.67 26.78
C ARG A 130 -8.19 -50.94 26.78
N LEU A 131 -7.59 -52.13 26.82
CA LEU A 131 -8.06 -53.37 27.46
C LEU A 131 -7.31 -54.57 26.90
N VAL A 132 -7.01 -55.52 27.79
CA VAL A 132 -6.37 -56.84 27.58
C VAL A 132 -4.84 -56.83 27.65
N ARG A 133 -4.32 -56.97 28.88
CA ARG A 133 -3.50 -58.13 29.27
C ARG A 133 -3.28 -58.13 30.80
N ARG A 134 -4.28 -58.60 31.53
CA ARG A 134 -4.15 -59.00 32.94
C ARG A 134 -4.12 -60.53 32.94
N ASP A 135 -2.94 -61.10 32.73
CA ASP A 135 -2.65 -62.46 33.17
C ASP A 135 -1.14 -62.72 33.13
N ARG A 136 -0.52 -62.74 34.32
CA ARG A 136 0.74 -63.41 34.69
C ARG A 136 0.98 -63.13 36.17
N SER A 137 0.54 -64.03 37.06
CA SER A 137 1.34 -64.56 38.18
C SER A 137 0.45 -65.28 39.20
N VAL A 138 0.78 -66.57 39.39
CA VAL A 138 0.44 -67.51 40.47
C VAL A 138 -0.92 -68.18 40.40
#